data_AF-R8HA91-F1
#
_entry.id   AF-R8HA91-F1
#
_cell.length_a   1.000
_cell.length_b   1.000
_cell.length_c   1.000
_cell.angle_alpha   90.00
_cell.angle_beta   90.00
_cell.angle_gamma   90.00
#
_symmetry.space_group_name_H-M   'P 1'
#
loop_
_entity.id
_entity.type
_entity.pdbx_description
1 polymer ?
#
loop_
_entity_poly.entity_id
_entity_poly.type
_entity_poly.pdbx_seq_one_letter_code
_entity_poly.pdbx_strand_id
1 'polypeptide(L)'
;MKKHLFAIILILITCIAWAFAWPHLPDTIATHWSGGKVDGYSSKLYGMISMVGIMIALYVFLNVIPKIDPRKANYEKFSKAFMMMNNGILLLLFVGNIDIITSGLGYNLFINRMPELLVGILFIVIGNYLPQCKPNYFVGIKTPWTLSNEEVWRKTHRFSGKVFVALGIIMILSVFAPVAWKSFVMAGIIIGAVGLTMGYSYVAYKKEIGA
;
A
#
# COMPACT_ATOMS: atom_id res chain seq x y z
N MET A 1 -16.73 6.89 15.38
CA MET A 1 -17.49 6.41 14.20
C MET A 1 -17.03 7.03 12.88
N LYS A 2 -16.97 8.36 12.71
CA LYS A 2 -16.56 8.99 11.43
C LYS A 2 -15.19 8.54 10.88
N LYS A 3 -14.22 8.20 11.75
CA LYS A 3 -12.86 7.77 11.38
C LYS A 3 -12.81 6.46 10.57
N HIS A 4 -13.78 5.56 10.75
CA HIS A 4 -13.80 4.25 10.08
C HIS A 4 -14.86 4.18 8.96
N LEU A 5 -15.70 5.21 8.83
CA LEU A 5 -16.83 5.19 7.92
C LEU A 5 -16.38 4.93 6.48
N PHE A 6 -15.33 5.61 6.02
CA PHE A 6 -14.77 5.42 4.68
C PHE A 6 -14.33 3.97 4.44
N ALA A 7 -13.50 3.42 5.33
CA ALA A 7 -13.02 2.05 5.24
C ALA A 7 -14.16 1.02 5.25
N ILE A 8 -15.13 1.18 6.15
CA ILE A 8 -16.29 0.28 6.27
C ILE A 8 -17.14 0.35 5.01
N ILE A 9 -17.40 1.54 4.47
CA ILE A 9 -18.13 1.71 3.21
C ILE A 9 -17.42 0.99 2.07
N LEU A 10 -16.10 1.15 1.93
CA LEU A 10 -15.34 0.45 0.89
C LEU A 10 -15.47 -1.07 1.02
N ILE A 11 -15.33 -1.62 2.24
CA ILE A 11 -15.47 -3.06 2.47
C ILE A 11 -16.88 -3.54 2.11
N LEU A 12 -17.92 -2.81 2.55
CA LEU A 12 -19.31 -3.17 2.27
C LEU A 12 -19.59 -3.14 0.76
N ILE A 13 -19.14 -2.10 0.05
CA ILE A 13 -19.30 -2.02 -1.41
C ILE A 13 -18.55 -3.17 -2.09
N THR A 14 -17.33 -3.52 -1.65
CA THR A 14 -16.60 -4.67 -2.19
C THR A 14 -17.38 -5.97 -2.02
N CYS A 15 -17.92 -6.24 -0.82
CA CYS A 15 -18.70 -7.45 -0.54
C CYS A 15 -19.97 -7.50 -1.40
N ILE A 16 -20.67 -6.36 -1.53
CA ILE A 16 -21.86 -6.23 -2.36
C ILE A 16 -21.52 -6.47 -3.84
N ALA A 17 -20.43 -5.88 -4.34
CA ALA A 17 -19.99 -6.05 -5.72
C ALA A 17 -19.70 -7.53 -6.05
N TRP A 18 -18.99 -8.24 -5.16
CA TRP A 18 -18.77 -9.68 -5.30
C TRP A 18 -20.07 -10.47 -5.30
N ALA A 19 -21.00 -10.17 -4.39
CA ALA A 19 -22.28 -10.86 -4.30
C ALA A 19 -23.12 -10.70 -5.58
N PHE A 20 -23.17 -9.50 -6.15
CA PHE A 20 -23.88 -9.24 -7.42
C PHE A 20 -23.18 -9.84 -8.65
N ALA A 21 -21.85 -9.85 -8.66
CA ALA A 21 -21.08 -10.41 -9.76
C ALA A 21 -21.08 -11.95 -9.76
N TRP A 22 -21.21 -12.58 -8.58
CA TRP A 22 -21.08 -14.03 -8.38
C TRP A 22 -21.80 -14.94 -9.41
N PRO A 23 -23.10 -14.73 -9.74
CA PRO A 23 -23.80 -15.58 -10.70
C PRO A 23 -23.31 -15.38 -12.15
N HIS A 24 -22.65 -14.27 -12.45
CA HIS A 24 -22.17 -13.91 -13.78
C HIS A 24 -20.68 -14.24 -13.98
N LEU A 25 -19.96 -14.58 -12.90
CA LEU A 25 -18.54 -14.90 -12.96
C LEU A 25 -18.31 -16.36 -13.38
N PRO A 26 -17.34 -16.62 -14.28
CA PRO A 26 -16.91 -17.97 -14.61
C PRO A 26 -16.32 -18.66 -13.37
N ASP A 27 -16.29 -19.99 -13.38
CA ASP A 27 -15.77 -20.76 -12.23
C ASP A 27 -14.27 -20.50 -11.96
N THR A 28 -13.53 -20.12 -13.01
CA THR A 28 -12.13 -19.70 -12.94
C THR A 28 -11.97 -18.26 -13.42
N ILE A 29 -11.27 -17.44 -12.63
CA ILE A 29 -11.00 -16.03 -12.91
C ILE A 29 -9.51 -15.74 -12.90
N ALA A 30 -9.09 -14.70 -13.63
CA ALA A 30 -7.73 -14.19 -13.55
C ALA A 30 -7.48 -13.58 -12.16
N THR A 31 -6.35 -13.92 -11.55
CA THR A 31 -5.95 -13.41 -10.22
C THR A 31 -4.52 -12.91 -10.17
N HIS A 32 -3.74 -13.13 -11.22
CA HIS A 32 -2.37 -12.62 -11.33
C HIS A 32 -2.08 -12.18 -12.76
N TRP A 33 -1.33 -11.08 -12.86
CA TRP A 33 -0.93 -10.46 -14.11
C TRP A 33 0.56 -10.15 -14.07
N SER A 34 1.25 -10.45 -15.16
CA SER A 34 2.65 -10.11 -15.36
C SER A 34 2.90 -9.72 -16.81
N GLY A 35 3.70 -8.68 -17.05
CA GLY A 35 4.02 -8.22 -18.40
C GLY A 35 2.79 -7.86 -19.26
N GLY A 36 1.72 -7.35 -18.63
CA GLY A 36 0.47 -6.99 -19.31
C GLY A 36 -0.37 -8.19 -19.78
N LYS A 37 -0.07 -9.40 -19.29
CA LYS A 37 -0.81 -10.61 -19.61
C LYS A 37 -1.24 -11.31 -18.32
N VAL A 38 -2.33 -12.05 -18.39
CA VAL A 38 -2.73 -12.98 -17.32
C VAL A 38 -1.77 -14.16 -17.35
N ASP A 39 -1.13 -14.43 -16.22
CA ASP A 39 -0.23 -15.58 -16.01
C ASP A 39 -0.67 -16.45 -14.83
N GLY A 40 -1.74 -16.08 -14.13
CA GLY A 40 -2.31 -16.89 -13.05
C GLY A 40 -3.84 -16.79 -12.96
N TYR A 41 -4.47 -17.96 -12.78
CA TYR A 41 -5.91 -18.13 -12.60
C TYR A 41 -6.20 -18.84 -11.28
N SER A 42 -7.36 -18.55 -10.70
CA SER A 42 -7.87 -19.22 -9.50
C SER A 42 -9.36 -19.51 -9.63
N SER A 43 -9.91 -20.36 -8.75
CA SER A 43 -11.36 -20.48 -8.62
C SER A 43 -11.98 -19.16 -8.16
N LYS A 44 -13.19 -18.83 -8.62
CA LYS A 44 -13.88 -17.59 -8.22
C LYS A 44 -14.09 -17.49 -6.71
N LEU A 45 -14.30 -18.62 -6.03
CA LEU A 45 -14.41 -18.67 -4.57
C LEU A 45 -13.09 -18.28 -3.90
N TYR A 46 -11.98 -18.85 -4.35
CA TYR A 46 -10.66 -18.53 -3.80
C TYR A 46 -10.29 -17.07 -4.07
N GLY A 47 -10.54 -16.57 -5.29
CA GLY A 47 -10.31 -15.16 -5.63
C GLY A 47 -11.10 -14.21 -4.73
N MET A 48 -12.39 -14.48 -4.51
CA MET A 48 -13.23 -13.69 -3.60
C MET A 48 -12.71 -13.73 -2.16
N ILE A 49 -12.51 -14.93 -1.60
CA ILE A 49 -12.10 -15.08 -0.20
C ILE A 49 -10.73 -14.46 0.04
N SER A 50 -9.77 -14.64 -0.88
CA SER A 50 -8.43 -14.06 -0.72
C SER A 50 -8.46 -12.53 -0.78
N MET A 51 -9.19 -11.94 -1.72
CA MET A 51 -9.19 -10.48 -1.95
C MET A 51 -10.06 -9.71 -0.97
N VAL A 52 -11.24 -10.25 -0.61
CA VAL A 52 -12.07 -9.67 0.46
C VAL A 52 -11.42 -9.95 1.81
N GLY A 53 -10.89 -11.16 2.00
CA GLY A 53 -10.22 -11.58 3.23
C GLY A 53 -9.01 -10.73 3.55
N ILE A 54 -8.12 -10.47 2.59
CA ILE A 54 -6.95 -9.60 2.83
C ILE A 54 -7.36 -8.16 3.14
N MET A 55 -8.42 -7.65 2.49
CA MET A 55 -8.93 -6.30 2.75
C MET A 55 -9.50 -6.17 4.18
N ILE A 56 -10.30 -7.14 4.62
CA ILE A 56 -10.84 -7.17 5.99
C ILE A 56 -9.72 -7.41 7.01
N ALA A 57 -8.83 -8.36 6.75
CA ALA A 57 -7.71 -8.68 7.62
C ALA A 57 -6.80 -7.47 7.82
N LEU A 58 -6.46 -6.76 6.75
CA LEU A 58 -5.65 -5.53 6.83
C LEU A 58 -6.40 -4.41 7.55
N TYR A 59 -7.71 -4.23 7.30
CA TYR A 59 -8.50 -3.27 8.06
C TYR A 59 -8.46 -3.59 9.57
N VAL A 60 -8.72 -4.83 9.96
CA VAL A 60 -8.68 -5.24 11.37
C VAL A 60 -7.27 -5.04 11.94
N PHE A 61 -6.25 -5.54 11.24
CA PHE A 61 -4.85 -5.43 11.64
C PHE A 61 -4.46 -3.97 11.89
N LEU A 62 -4.69 -3.07 10.93
CA LEU A 62 -4.35 -1.66 11.04
C LEU A 62 -5.10 -0.93 12.17
N ASN A 63 -6.25 -1.44 12.61
CA ASN A 63 -6.98 -0.91 13.76
C ASN A 63 -6.59 -1.54 15.11
N VAL A 64 -5.97 -2.72 15.09
CA VAL A 64 -5.50 -3.44 16.28
C VAL A 64 -4.06 -3.07 16.63
N ILE A 65 -3.16 -2.96 15.64
CA ILE A 65 -1.73 -2.64 15.89
C ILE A 65 -1.51 -1.42 16.80
N PRO A 66 -2.25 -0.29 16.69
CA PRO A 66 -2.00 0.87 17.54
C PRO A 66 -2.34 0.61 19.00
N LYS A 67 -3.23 -0.36 19.27
CA LYS A 67 -3.71 -0.69 20.62
C LYS A 67 -2.73 -1.57 21.38
N ILE A 68 -1.95 -2.37 20.66
CA ILE A 68 -0.96 -3.30 21.22
C ILE A 68 0.48 -2.75 21.18
N ASP A 69 0.71 -1.63 20.50
CA ASP A 69 2.02 -0.97 20.46
C ASP A 69 2.42 -0.44 21.85
N PRO A 70 3.64 -0.74 22.35
CA PRO A 70 4.15 -0.17 23.60
C PRO A 70 4.14 1.36 23.63
N ARG A 71 4.27 2.01 22.46
CA ARG A 71 4.21 3.46 22.24
C ARG A 71 2.83 3.92 21.73
N LYS A 72 1.73 3.24 22.09
CA LYS A 72 0.35 3.57 21.65
C LYS A 72 -0.05 5.05 21.76
N ALA A 73 0.41 5.75 22.80
CA ALA A 73 0.13 7.18 23.00
C ALA A 73 0.66 8.07 21.85
N ASN A 74 1.67 7.60 21.11
CA ASN A 74 2.18 8.34 19.96
C ASN A 74 1.21 8.34 18.77
N TYR A 75 0.31 7.35 18.62
CA TYR A 75 -0.66 7.31 17.52
C TYR A 75 -1.67 8.46 17.55
N GLU A 76 -1.96 9.01 18.72
CA GLU A 76 -2.84 10.18 18.84
C GLU A 76 -2.21 11.42 18.16
N LYS A 77 -0.89 11.57 18.31
CA LYS A 77 -0.09 12.69 17.77
C LYS A 77 -0.02 12.71 16.24
N PHE A 78 -0.30 11.59 15.56
CA PHE A 78 -0.30 11.50 14.09
C PHE A 78 -1.54 10.80 13.54
N SER A 79 -2.66 10.83 14.28
CA SER A 79 -3.86 10.06 13.95
C SER A 79 -4.44 10.35 12.56
N LYS A 80 -4.35 11.60 12.07
CA LYS A 80 -4.74 11.98 10.71
C LYS A 80 -3.85 11.31 9.67
N ALA A 81 -2.53 11.39 9.84
CA ALA A 81 -1.56 10.78 8.94
C ALA A 81 -1.75 9.26 8.86
N PHE A 82 -1.91 8.61 10.02
CA PHE A 82 -2.18 7.18 10.10
C PHE A 82 -3.47 6.79 9.36
N MET A 83 -4.55 7.53 9.59
CA MET A 83 -5.83 7.29 8.90
C MET A 83 -5.73 7.46 7.38
N MET A 84 -5.03 8.50 6.90
CA MET A 84 -4.88 8.74 5.47
C MET A 84 -4.07 7.66 4.77
N MET A 85 -2.97 7.19 5.39
CA MET A 85 -2.20 6.06 4.87
C MET A 85 -3.05 4.78 4.82
N ASN A 86 -3.78 4.47 5.89
CA ASN A 86 -4.63 3.27 5.96
C ASN A 86 -5.76 3.33 4.92
N ASN A 87 -6.42 4.48 4.77
CA ASN A 87 -7.47 4.67 3.78
C ASN A 87 -6.93 4.53 2.34
N GLY A 88 -5.71 5.00 2.08
CA GLY A 88 -5.04 4.80 0.79
C GLY A 88 -4.82 3.31 0.49
N ILE A 89 -4.34 2.54 1.47
CA ILE A 89 -4.16 1.09 1.33
C ILE A 89 -5.50 0.39 1.04
N LEU A 90 -6.56 0.73 1.79
CA LEU A 90 -7.87 0.12 1.60
C LEU A 90 -8.52 0.52 0.28
N LEU A 91 -8.30 1.75 -0.20
CA LEU A 91 -8.74 2.18 -1.52
C LEU A 91 -8.03 1.39 -2.63
N LEU A 92 -6.72 1.14 -2.51
CA LEU A 92 -5.99 0.29 -3.44
C LEU A 92 -6.61 -1.12 -3.52
N LEU A 93 -6.88 -1.74 -2.37
CA LEU A 93 -7.50 -3.07 -2.32
C LEU A 93 -8.93 -3.08 -2.86
N PHE A 94 -9.71 -2.03 -2.58
CA PHE A 94 -11.04 -1.85 -3.16
C PHE A 94 -10.97 -1.84 -4.68
N VAL A 95 -10.12 -0.99 -5.26
CA VAL A 95 -10.00 -0.88 -6.72
C VAL A 95 -9.48 -2.19 -7.33
N GLY A 96 -8.54 -2.88 -6.68
CA GLY A 96 -8.07 -4.20 -7.11
C GLY A 96 -9.17 -5.26 -7.13
N ASN A 97 -10.09 -5.25 -6.15
CA ASN A 97 -11.26 -6.14 -6.16
C ASN A 97 -12.18 -5.83 -7.35
N ILE A 98 -12.45 -4.54 -7.63
CA ILE A 98 -13.26 -4.15 -8.79
C ILE A 98 -12.60 -4.60 -10.08
N ASP A 99 -11.28 -4.44 -10.22
CA ASP A 99 -10.55 -4.88 -11.41
C ASP A 99 -10.70 -6.40 -11.64
N ILE A 100 -10.49 -7.21 -10.60
CA ILE A 100 -10.66 -8.67 -10.67
C ILE A 100 -12.08 -9.06 -11.08
N ILE A 101 -13.10 -8.43 -10.47
CA ILE A 101 -14.51 -8.69 -10.82
C ILE A 101 -14.75 -8.33 -12.28
N THR A 102 -14.35 -7.13 -12.71
CA THR A 102 -14.61 -6.67 -14.08
C THR A 102 -13.88 -7.52 -15.12
N SER A 103 -12.63 -7.90 -14.86
CA SER A 103 -11.88 -8.83 -15.70
C SER A 103 -12.55 -10.20 -15.80
N GLY A 104 -13.05 -10.73 -14.68
CA GLY A 104 -13.81 -11.99 -14.65
C GLY A 104 -15.12 -11.92 -15.44
N LEU A 105 -15.75 -10.75 -15.52
CA LEU A 105 -16.95 -10.50 -16.35
C LEU A 105 -16.60 -10.23 -17.83
N GLY A 106 -15.32 -10.30 -18.22
CA GLY A 106 -14.85 -10.02 -19.57
C GLY A 106 -14.58 -8.54 -19.88
N TYR A 107 -14.78 -7.65 -18.91
CA TYR A 107 -14.42 -6.24 -19.03
C TYR A 107 -12.97 -6.03 -18.63
N ASN A 108 -12.08 -5.93 -19.63
CA ASN A 108 -10.66 -5.66 -19.41
C ASN A 108 -10.39 -4.16 -19.22
N LEU A 109 -10.97 -3.57 -18.18
CA LEU A 109 -10.92 -2.12 -17.96
C LEU A 109 -9.49 -1.62 -17.69
N PHE A 110 -8.66 -2.40 -16.99
CA PHE A 110 -7.51 -1.82 -16.29
C PHE A 110 -6.18 -2.59 -16.35
N ILE A 111 -6.17 -3.75 -17.03
CA ILE A 111 -5.12 -4.79 -17.01
C ILE A 111 -3.69 -4.30 -17.32
N ASN A 112 -3.52 -3.17 -18.03
CA ASN A 112 -2.21 -2.77 -18.54
C ASN A 112 -1.61 -1.50 -17.93
N ARG A 113 -2.36 -0.69 -17.17
CA ARG A 113 -1.89 0.66 -16.76
C ARG A 113 -2.33 1.09 -15.37
N MET A 114 -3.37 0.47 -14.81
CA MET A 114 -3.93 0.95 -13.56
C MET A 114 -3.14 0.53 -12.31
N PRO A 115 -2.49 -0.64 -12.24
CA PRO A 115 -1.68 -1.00 -11.07
C PRO A 115 -0.59 0.03 -10.79
N GLU A 116 0.12 0.51 -11.82
CA GLU A 116 1.19 1.50 -11.66
C GLU A 116 0.65 2.85 -11.21
N LEU A 117 -0.50 3.28 -11.74
CA LEU A 117 -1.17 4.50 -11.31
C LEU A 117 -1.58 4.42 -9.84
N LEU A 118 -2.26 3.34 -9.44
CA LEU A 118 -2.78 3.18 -8.09
C LEU A 118 -1.66 3.02 -7.06
N VAL A 119 -0.66 2.18 -7.34
CA VAL A 119 0.50 1.99 -6.47
C VAL A 119 1.32 3.26 -6.40
N GLY A 120 1.51 3.97 -7.51
CA GLY A 120 2.20 5.25 -7.54
C GLY A 120 1.49 6.33 -6.72
N ILE A 121 0.16 6.44 -6.84
CA ILE A 121 -0.66 7.32 -5.99
C ILE A 121 -0.52 6.92 -4.52
N LEU A 122 -0.57 5.63 -4.19
CA LEU A 122 -0.39 5.15 -2.82
C LEU A 122 0.99 5.54 -2.26
N PHE A 123 2.05 5.41 -3.06
CA PHE A 123 3.40 5.85 -2.69
C PHE A 123 3.44 7.36 -2.40
N ILE A 124 2.77 8.18 -3.21
CA ILE A 124 2.65 9.63 -2.98
C ILE A 124 1.89 9.92 -1.68
N VAL A 125 0.77 9.23 -1.43
CA VAL A 125 0.00 9.38 -0.18
C VAL A 125 0.87 9.02 1.02
N ILE A 126 1.51 7.85 1.02
CA ILE A 126 2.38 7.41 2.11
C ILE A 126 3.52 8.41 2.29
N GLY A 127 4.20 8.81 1.21
CA GLY A 127 5.33 9.73 1.27
C GLY A 127 4.97 11.11 1.86
N ASN A 128 3.78 11.62 1.57
CA ASN A 128 3.30 12.90 2.14
C ASN A 128 3.02 12.82 3.66
N TYR A 129 2.59 11.66 4.15
CA TYR A 129 2.23 11.47 5.56
C TYR A 129 3.34 10.86 6.41
N LEU A 130 4.34 10.22 5.79
CA LEU A 130 5.45 9.58 6.49
C LEU A 130 6.22 10.53 7.44
N PRO A 131 6.50 11.80 7.10
CA PRO A 131 7.21 12.73 8.00
C PRO A 131 6.43 13.06 9.29
N GLN A 132 5.11 12.82 9.31
CA GLN A 132 4.26 13.07 10.47
C GLN A 132 4.26 11.88 11.45
N CYS A 133 4.68 10.69 11.00
CA CYS A 133 4.74 9.49 11.82
C CYS A 133 5.61 9.72 13.06
N LYS A 134 5.07 9.40 14.24
CA LYS A 134 5.82 9.42 15.49
C LYS A 134 6.43 8.05 15.77
N PRO A 135 7.52 7.97 16.56
CA PRO A 135 8.17 6.71 16.90
C PRO A 135 7.19 5.66 17.43
N ASN A 136 7.17 4.50 16.79
CA ASN A 136 6.31 3.37 17.10
C ASN A 136 6.93 2.08 16.55
N TYR A 137 6.38 0.92 16.91
CA TYR A 137 6.94 -0.39 16.55
C TYR A 137 6.26 -1.04 15.33
N PHE A 138 5.17 -0.49 14.79
CA PHE A 138 4.45 -1.11 13.66
C PHE A 138 4.54 -0.36 12.33
N VAL A 139 4.56 0.96 12.31
CA VAL A 139 4.38 1.85 11.16
C VAL A 139 5.63 2.68 10.90
N GLY A 140 6.09 2.70 9.65
CA GLY A 140 7.24 3.49 9.20
C GLY A 140 8.52 2.65 9.09
N ILE A 141 9.67 3.33 9.07
CA ILE A 141 11.00 2.71 8.91
C ILE A 141 11.59 2.47 10.29
N LYS A 142 11.75 1.20 10.65
CA LYS A 142 11.99 0.73 12.03
C LYS A 142 13.30 -0.04 12.12
N THR A 143 14.38 0.68 11.93
CA THR A 143 15.75 0.19 12.17
C THR A 143 16.11 0.33 13.66
N PRO A 144 17.13 -0.38 14.16
CA PRO A 144 17.57 -0.25 15.56
C PRO A 144 17.82 1.20 15.99
N TRP A 145 18.39 2.01 15.09
CA TRP A 145 18.72 3.41 15.35
C TRP A 145 17.54 4.39 15.24
N THR A 146 16.53 4.12 14.41
CA THR A 146 15.31 4.94 14.40
C THR A 146 14.44 4.68 15.63
N LEU A 147 14.46 3.44 16.14
CA LEU A 147 13.75 3.10 17.36
C LEU A 147 14.42 3.65 18.63
N SER A 148 15.76 3.79 18.61
CA SER A 148 16.53 4.28 19.76
C SER A 148 16.66 5.82 19.83
N ASN A 149 16.51 6.54 18.71
CA ASN A 149 16.69 8.00 18.68
C ASN A 149 15.58 8.71 17.86
N GLU A 150 14.85 9.62 18.51
CA GLU A 150 13.73 10.33 17.87
C GLU A 150 14.16 11.29 16.75
N GLU A 151 15.36 11.86 16.83
CA GLU A 151 15.87 12.76 15.81
C GLU A 151 16.28 11.98 14.55
N VAL A 152 16.90 10.81 14.73
CA VAL A 152 17.17 9.86 13.63
C VAL A 152 15.87 9.37 13.00
N TRP A 153 14.84 9.08 13.80
CA TRP A 153 13.49 8.78 13.31
C TRP A 153 12.95 9.91 12.44
N ARG A 154 12.97 11.15 12.94
CA ARG A 154 12.43 12.34 12.26
C ARG A 154 13.15 12.60 10.94
N LYS A 155 14.49 12.59 10.93
CA LYS A 155 15.29 12.78 9.71
C LYS A 155 15.00 11.68 8.70
N THR A 156 14.99 10.42 9.14
CA THR A 156 14.69 9.27 8.27
C THR A 156 13.33 9.41 7.61
N HIS A 157 12.26 9.64 8.38
CA HIS A 157 10.91 9.71 7.84
C HIS A 157 10.69 10.94 6.95
N ARG A 158 11.36 12.06 7.23
CA ARG A 158 11.34 13.24 6.35
C ARG A 158 12.01 12.99 5.00
N PHE A 159 13.16 12.32 5.00
CA PHE A 159 13.85 11.94 3.76
C PHE A 159 13.02 10.91 2.98
N SER A 160 12.59 9.85 3.66
CA SER A 160 11.80 8.78 3.06
C SER A 160 10.47 9.27 2.49
N GLY A 161 9.86 10.28 3.11
CA GLY A 161 8.67 10.92 2.54
C GLY A 161 8.91 11.45 1.13
N LYS A 162 10.05 12.14 0.91
CA LYS A 162 10.45 12.64 -0.42
C LYS A 162 10.75 11.49 -1.39
N VAL A 163 11.44 10.45 -0.92
CA VAL A 163 11.75 9.26 -1.73
C VAL A 163 10.46 8.59 -2.21
N PHE A 164 9.51 8.34 -1.31
CA PHE A 164 8.23 7.74 -1.65
C PHE A 164 7.42 8.58 -2.65
N VAL A 165 7.38 9.91 -2.48
CA VAL A 165 6.71 10.79 -3.45
C VAL A 165 7.40 10.72 -4.81
N ALA A 166 8.73 10.83 -4.87
CA ALA A 166 9.48 10.79 -6.12
C ALA A 166 9.29 9.44 -6.84
N LEU A 167 9.42 8.33 -6.12
CA LEU A 167 9.21 6.99 -6.66
C LEU A 167 7.76 6.74 -7.08
N GLY A 168 6.78 7.30 -6.37
CA GLY A 168 5.38 7.25 -6.77
C GLY A 168 5.11 8.00 -8.08
N ILE A 169 5.74 9.16 -8.27
CA ILE A 169 5.68 9.89 -9.55
C ILE A 169 6.34 9.08 -10.67
N ILE A 170 7.51 8.49 -10.43
CA ILE A 170 8.20 7.64 -11.41
C ILE A 170 7.33 6.43 -11.78
N MET A 171 6.65 5.81 -10.81
CA MET A 171 5.69 4.71 -11.05
C MET A 171 4.53 5.16 -11.93
N ILE A 172 3.97 6.34 -11.69
CA ILE A 172 2.89 6.89 -12.54
C ILE A 172 3.40 7.11 -13.97
N LEU A 173 4.59 7.68 -14.12
CA LEU A 173 5.19 7.93 -15.43
C LEU A 173 5.59 6.63 -16.15
N SER A 174 5.83 5.53 -15.44
CA SER A 174 6.15 4.24 -16.05
C SER A 174 4.98 3.63 -16.83
N VAL A 175 3.78 4.20 -16.73
CA VAL A 175 2.64 3.86 -17.61
C VAL A 175 2.99 4.05 -19.10
N PHE A 176 3.84 5.04 -19.42
CA PHE A 176 4.31 5.30 -20.78
C PHE A 176 5.50 4.43 -21.19
N ALA A 177 6.08 3.65 -20.27
CA ALA A 177 7.18 2.75 -20.58
C ALA A 177 6.70 1.53 -21.37
N PRO A 178 7.55 0.92 -22.23
CA PRO A 178 7.20 -0.30 -22.93
C PRO A 178 6.89 -1.44 -21.95
N VAL A 179 5.91 -2.28 -22.29
CA VAL A 179 5.38 -3.34 -21.40
C VAL A 179 6.48 -4.26 -20.87
N ALA A 180 7.49 -4.58 -21.69
CA ALA A 180 8.63 -5.43 -21.33
C ALA A 180 9.44 -4.89 -20.14
N TRP A 181 9.45 -3.58 -19.90
CA TRP A 181 10.24 -2.93 -18.85
C TRP A 181 9.46 -2.72 -17.55
N LYS A 182 8.13 -2.82 -17.57
CA LYS A 182 7.26 -2.46 -16.44
C LYS A 182 7.58 -3.25 -15.16
N SER A 183 7.74 -4.56 -15.26
CA SER A 183 8.08 -5.40 -14.11
C SER A 183 9.44 -5.03 -13.51
N PHE A 184 10.44 -4.71 -14.35
CA PHE A 184 11.76 -4.28 -13.90
C PHE A 184 11.72 -2.89 -13.25
N VAL A 185 10.94 -1.96 -13.81
CA VAL A 185 10.75 -0.63 -13.21
C VAL A 185 10.08 -0.76 -11.84
N MET A 186 9.04 -1.58 -11.72
CA MET A 186 8.36 -1.81 -10.45
C MET A 186 9.30 -2.42 -9.40
N ALA A 187 10.05 -3.46 -9.77
CA ALA A 187 11.06 -4.06 -8.89
C ALA A 187 12.15 -3.06 -8.49
N GLY A 188 12.67 -2.28 -9.44
CA GLY A 188 13.66 -1.25 -9.19
C GLY A 188 13.17 -0.14 -8.25
N ILE A 189 11.90 0.27 -8.37
CA ILE A 189 11.27 1.23 -7.46
C ILE A 189 11.16 0.64 -6.04
N ILE A 190 10.74 -0.62 -5.90
CA ILE A 190 10.61 -1.26 -4.58
C ILE A 190 11.99 -1.39 -3.92
N ILE A 191 12.98 -1.92 -4.65
CA ILE A 191 14.35 -2.07 -4.16
C ILE A 191 14.95 -0.70 -3.85
N GLY A 192 14.75 0.29 -4.70
CA GLY A 192 15.20 1.66 -4.49
C GLY A 192 14.56 2.30 -3.25
N ALA A 193 13.25 2.12 -3.04
CA ALA A 193 12.57 2.61 -1.85
C ALA A 193 13.20 2.01 -0.57
N VAL A 194 13.40 0.70 -0.54
CA VAL A 194 14.01 0.02 0.62
C VAL A 194 15.45 0.48 0.82
N GLY A 195 16.28 0.41 -0.23
CA GLY A 195 17.70 0.73 -0.16
C GLY A 195 17.98 2.19 0.21
N LEU A 196 17.29 3.15 -0.43
CA LEU A 196 17.47 4.57 -0.14
C LEU A 196 17.03 4.91 1.28
N THR A 197 15.88 4.39 1.71
CA THR A 197 15.33 4.75 3.03
C THR A 197 16.08 4.09 4.18
N MET A 198 16.45 2.81 4.07
CA MET A 198 17.29 2.12 5.06
C MET A 198 18.71 2.67 5.07
N GLY A 199 19.30 2.91 3.90
CA GLY A 199 20.63 3.50 3.76
C GLY A 199 20.71 4.89 4.37
N TYR A 200 19.75 5.78 4.06
CA TYR A 200 19.70 7.09 4.69
C TYR A 200 19.50 7.00 6.20
N SER A 201 18.71 6.04 6.66
CA SER A 201 18.52 5.83 8.08
C SER A 201 19.84 5.59 8.82
N TYR A 202 20.73 4.77 8.24
CA TYR A 202 22.08 4.54 8.79
C TYR A 202 22.98 5.78 8.70
N VAL A 203 22.90 6.54 7.61
CA VAL A 203 23.63 7.82 7.48
C VAL A 203 23.18 8.82 8.55
N ALA A 204 21.88 8.93 8.80
CA ALA A 204 21.34 9.77 9.86
C ALA A 204 21.84 9.32 11.24
N TYR A 205 21.84 8.00 11.51
CA TYR A 205 22.41 7.44 12.74
C TYR A 205 23.87 7.85 12.95
N LYS A 206 24.72 7.69 11.94
CA LYS A 206 26.14 8.06 12.03
C LYS A 206 26.36 9.54 12.30
N LYS A 207 25.49 10.42 11.78
CA LYS A 207 25.56 11.86 12.03
C LYS A 207 25.07 12.29 13.41
N GLU A 208 24.05 11.63 13.95
CA GLU A 208 23.50 12.01 15.27
C GLU A 208 24.22 11.36 16.45
N ILE A 209 24.76 10.14 16.28
CA ILE A 209 25.35 9.35 17.39
C ILE A 209 26.86 9.19 17.23
N GLY A 210 27.41 9.39 16.03
CA GLY A 210 28.85 9.43 15.77
C GLY A 210 29.47 10.83 15.82
N ALA A 211 28.71 11.83 16.29
CA ALA A 211 29.20 13.19 16.59
C ALA A 211 29.45 13.33 18.09
#